data_AF-A0A964G8I9-F1
#
_entry.id   AF-A0A964G8I9-F1
#
_cell.length_a   1.000
_cell.length_b   1.000
_cell.length_c   1.000
_cell.angle_alpha   90.00
_cell.angle_beta   90.00
_cell.angle_gamma   90.00
#
_symmetry.space_group_name_H-M   'P 1'
#
loop_
_entity.id
_entity.type
_entity.pdbx_description
1 polymer ?
#
loop_
_entity_poly.entity_id
_entity_poly.type
_entity_poly.pdbx_seq_one_letter_code
_entity_poly.pdbx_strand_id
1 'polypeptide(L)' 'MTSQLQQAIDLAQSLSLTEQLELLKTLSDIIQRTHSLETQAATTEEDTDFSRLSFRQSWEQAITGQTLPLSQLWEGIDVD' A
#
# COMPACT_ATOMS: atom_id res chain seq x y z
N MET A 1 1.96 -6.72 -19.67
CA MET A 1 2.05 -7.49 -18.41
C MET A 1 0.72 -7.60 -17.63
N THR A 2 -0.42 -7.19 -18.19
CA THR A 2 -1.73 -7.27 -17.50
C THR A 2 -2.52 -8.55 -17.81
N SER A 3 -2.14 -9.29 -18.87
CA SER A 3 -2.92 -10.45 -19.33
C SER A 3 -2.97 -11.59 -18.31
N GLN A 4 -1.90 -11.86 -17.58
CA GLN A 4 -1.88 -12.94 -16.57
C GLN A 4 -2.74 -12.61 -15.35
N LEU A 5 -2.76 -11.34 -14.95
CA LEU A 5 -3.61 -10.88 -13.84
C LEU A 5 -5.09 -10.92 -14.24
N GLN A 6 -5.40 -10.52 -15.47
CA GLN A 6 -6.75 -10.63 -16.00
C GLN A 6 -7.21 -12.09 -16.08
N GLN A 7 -6.37 -12.99 -16.59
CA GLN A 7 -6.67 -14.43 -16.65
C GLN A 7 -6.91 -15.04 -15.26
N ALA A 8 -6.15 -14.62 -14.24
CA ALA A 8 -6.34 -15.08 -12.88
C ALA A 8 -7.67 -14.57 -12.27
N ILE A 9 -8.06 -13.34 -12.58
CA ILE A 9 -9.35 -12.77 -12.17
C ILE A 9 -10.51 -13.51 -12.85
N ASP A 10 -10.41 -13.73 -14.15
CA ASP A 10 -11.45 -14.43 -14.93
C ASP A 10 -11.61 -15.88 -14.43
N LEU A 11 -10.50 -16.56 -14.10
CA LEU A 11 -10.53 -17.89 -13.49
C LEU A 11 -11.20 -17.86 -12.12
N ALA A 12 -10.85 -16.91 -11.25
CA ALA A 12 -11.46 -16.79 -9.92
C ALA A 12 -12.97 -16.51 -9.99
N GLN A 13 -13.42 -15.75 -11.00
CA GLN A 13 -14.84 -15.49 -11.25
C GLN A 13 -15.59 -16.72 -11.78
N SER A 14 -14.90 -17.65 -12.43
CA SER A 14 -15.49 -18.90 -12.93
C SER A 14 -15.71 -20.00 -11.87
N LEU A 15 -15.12 -19.83 -10.68
CA LEU A 15 -15.24 -20.75 -9.55
C LEU A 15 -16.63 -20.70 -8.91
N SER A 16 -17.03 -21.79 -8.25
CA SER A 16 -18.26 -21.81 -7.44
C SER A 16 -18.10 -20.95 -6.18
N LEU A 17 -19.21 -20.53 -5.57
CA LEU A 17 -19.20 -19.68 -4.38
C LEU A 17 -18.41 -20.29 -3.21
N THR A 18 -18.47 -21.61 -3.04
CA THR A 18 -17.74 -22.33 -1.99
C THR A 18 -16.23 -22.25 -2.22
N GLU A 19 -15.79 -22.46 -3.46
CA GLU A 19 -14.37 -22.38 -3.85
C GLU A 19 -13.85 -20.94 -3.76
N GLN A 20 -14.69 -19.94 -4.07
CA GLN A 20 -14.34 -18.53 -3.89
C GLN A 20 -14.10 -18.18 -2.42
N LEU A 21 -14.90 -18.70 -1.50
CA LEU A 21 -14.75 -18.48 -0.06
C LEU A 21 -13.50 -19.17 0.49
N GLU A 22 -13.20 -20.39 0.03
CA GLU A 22 -11.94 -21.07 0.38
C GLU A 22 -10.73 -20.31 -0.14
N LEU A 23 -10.77 -19.85 -1.41
CA LEU A 23 -9.70 -19.05 -2.00
C LEU A 23 -9.47 -17.75 -1.20
N LEU A 24 -10.54 -17.02 -0.85
CA LEU A 24 -10.44 -15.81 -0.03
C LEU A 24 -9.80 -16.09 1.34
N LYS A 25 -10.18 -17.19 1.99
CA LYS A 25 -9.61 -17.59 3.27
C LYS A 25 -8.13 -17.91 3.14
N THR A 26 -7.73 -18.68 2.12
CA THR A 26 -6.33 -19.02 1.87
C THR A 26 -5.49 -17.78 1.55
N LEU A 27 -6.01 -16.85 0.74
CA LEU A 27 -5.33 -15.59 0.43
C LEU A 27 -5.17 -14.72 1.68
N SER A 28 -6.19 -14.63 2.53
CA SER A 28 -6.11 -13.92 3.82
C SER A 28 -5.03 -14.52 4.72
N ASP A 29 -4.97 -15.85 4.84
CA ASP A 29 -3.93 -16.55 5.60
C ASP A 29 -2.52 -16.28 5.06
N ILE A 30 -2.36 -16.25 3.73
CA ILE A 30 -1.08 -15.94 3.09
C ILE A 30 -0.67 -14.49 3.38
N ILE A 31 -1.57 -13.52 3.19
CA ILE A 31 -1.29 -12.10 3.45
C ILE A 31 -0.89 -11.89 4.92
N GLN A 32 -1.59 -12.54 5.85
CA GLN A 32 -1.32 -12.41 7.28
C GLN A 32 0.02 -13.03 7.68
N ARG A 33 0.40 -14.16 7.07
CA ARG A 33 1.73 -14.76 7.24
C ARG A 33 2.83 -13.89 6.64
N THR A 34 2.63 -13.36 5.44
CA THR A 34 3.59 -12.44 4.79
C THR A 34 3.84 -11.21 5.64
N HIS A 35 2.77 -10.58 6.16
CA HIS A 35 2.90 -9.42 7.05
C HIS A 35 3.61 -9.76 8.36
N SER A 36 3.36 -10.95 8.93
CA SER A 36 4.07 -11.42 10.13
C SER A 36 5.56 -11.69 9.89
N LEU A 37 5.94 -12.11 8.69
CA LEU A 37 7.33 -12.30 8.27
C LEU A 37 8.03 -10.96 8.00
N GLU A 38 7.35 -10.01 7.37
CA GLU A 38 7.85 -8.64 7.16
C GLU A 38 8.10 -7.92 8.50
N THR A 39 7.17 -8.08 9.45
CA THR A 39 7.30 -7.49 10.80
C THR A 39 8.48 -8.09 11.58
N GLN A 40 8.85 -9.35 11.32
CA GLN A 40 10.03 -9.98 11.94
C GLN A 40 11.35 -9.55 11.27
N ALA A 41 11.35 -9.34 9.95
CA ALA A 41 12.54 -8.87 9.22
C ALA A 41 12.90 -7.40 9.51
N ALA A 42 11.92 -6.57 9.91
CA ALA A 42 12.11 -5.15 10.20
C ALA A 42 12.63 -4.83 11.63
N THR A 43 13.01 -5.83 12.43
CA THR A 43 13.48 -5.60 13.83
C THR A 43 14.97 -5.25 13.96
N THR A 44 15.68 -5.06 12.84
CA THR A 44 17.05 -4.51 12.86
C THR A 44 17.03 -3.08 12.36
N GLU A 45 16.97 -2.15 13.32
CA GLU A 45 17.50 -0.78 13.23
C GLU A 45 17.03 0.09 12.07
N GLU A 46 15.75 0.48 12.01
CA GLU A 46 15.42 1.82 11.51
C GLU A 46 14.34 2.43 12.40
N ASP A 47 14.59 3.68 12.80
CA ASP A 47 13.69 4.57 13.51
C ASP A 47 12.45 4.86 12.64
N THR A 48 11.58 3.86 12.50
CA THR A 48 10.27 3.95 11.82
C THR A 48 9.26 4.71 12.68
N ASP A 49 9.63 5.92 13.14
CA ASP A 49 8.67 6.90 13.64
C ASP A 49 7.91 7.59 12.48
N PHE A 50 7.83 6.94 11.31
CA PHE A 50 6.72 7.13 10.40
C PHE A 50 5.45 6.49 11.00
N SER A 51 5.08 7.02 12.16
CA SER A 51 3.92 6.63 12.94
C SER A 51 2.65 6.87 12.12
N ARG A 52 1.64 6.01 12.28
CA ARG A 52 0.31 6.15 11.63
C ARG A 52 -0.31 7.55 11.80
N LEU A 53 0.12 8.29 12.83
CA LEU A 53 -0.23 9.68 13.11
C LEU A 53 0.34 10.67 12.08
N SER A 54 1.61 10.53 11.68
CA SER A 54 2.23 11.42 10.68
C SER A 54 1.60 11.23 9.30
N PHE A 55 1.24 9.99 8.95
CA PHE A 55 0.46 9.70 7.74
C PHE A 55 -0.92 10.35 7.77
N ARG A 56 -1.65 10.24 8.89
CA ARG A 56 -2.99 10.86 9.01
C ARG A 56 -2.91 12.38 8.92
N GLN A 57 -1.95 12.99 9.58
CA GLN A 57 -1.75 14.45 9.56
C GLN A 57 -1.43 14.95 8.15
N SER A 58 -0.48 14.31 7.47
CA SER A 58 -0.13 14.68 6.09
C SER A 58 -1.30 14.46 5.11
N TRP A 59 -2.11 13.42 5.32
CA TRP A 59 -3.31 13.17 4.53
C TRP A 59 -4.41 14.23 4.74
N GLU A 60 -4.65 14.64 5.99
CA GLU A 60 -5.58 15.73 6.31
C GLU A 60 -5.13 17.07 5.73
N GLN A 61 -3.83 17.36 5.76
CA GLN A 61 -3.26 18.56 5.13
C GLN A 61 -3.48 18.55 3.61
N ALA A 62 -3.27 17.40 2.95
CA ALA A 62 -3.52 17.25 1.51
C ALA A 62 -4.99 17.46 1.14
N ILE A 63 -5.93 16.91 1.91
CA ILE A 63 -7.38 17.05 1.64
C ILE A 63 -7.86 18.48 1.90
N THR A 64 -7.36 19.12 2.95
CA THR A 64 -7.76 20.49 3.33
C THR A 64 -7.09 21.58 2.49
N GLY A 65 -6.16 21.22 1.60
CA GLY A 65 -5.40 22.16 0.79
C GLY A 65 -4.37 22.96 1.59
N GLN A 66 -4.03 22.51 2.81
CA GLN A 66 -2.91 23.04 3.59
C GLN A 66 -1.58 22.44 3.11
N THR A 67 -1.33 22.52 1.80
CA THR A 67 -0.10 22.05 1.17
C THR A 67 0.51 23.16 0.34
N LEU A 68 1.84 23.13 0.21
CA LEU A 68 2.54 24.01 -0.70
C LEU A 68 2.42 23.47 -2.13
N PRO A 69 2.14 24.34 -3.12
CA PRO A 69 2.18 23.95 -4.53
C PRO A 69 3.56 23.42 -4.89
N LEU A 70 3.62 22.34 -5.68
CA LEU A 70 4.89 21.78 -6.14
C LEU A 70 5.73 22.81 -6.91
N SER A 71 5.08 23.75 -7.60
CA SER A 71 5.74 24.85 -8.31
C SER A 71 6.48 25.83 -7.39
N GLN A 72 6.08 25.94 -6.13
CA GLN A 72 6.71 26.82 -5.13
C GLN A 72 7.96 26.19 -4.51
N LEU A 73 8.17 24.87 -4.66
CA LEU A 73 9.39 24.22 -4.16
C LEU A 73 10.65 24.64 -4.92
N TRP A 74 10.49 25.14 -6.15
CA TRP A 74 11.58 25.60 -7.00
C TRP A 74 11.78 27.12 -6.93
N GLU A 75 10.93 27.83 -6.19
CA GLU A 75 11.06 29.28 -6.04
C GLU A 75 12.26 29.61 -5.14
N GLY A 76 13.29 30.22 -5.72
CA GLY A 76 14.55 30.52 -5.04
C GLY A 76 15.66 29.49 -5.21
N ILE A 77 15.43 28.42 -5.99
CA ILE A 77 16.52 27.55 -6.47
C ILE A 77 17.00 28.13 -7.80
N ASP A 78 18.07 28.94 -7.76
CA ASP A 78 18.80 29.34 -8.97
C ASP A 78 19.54 28.10 -9.49
N VAL A 79 19.18 27.66 -10.69
CA VAL A 79 19.88 26.57 -11.39
C VAL A 79 20.89 27.23 -12.32
N ASP A 80 22.06 27.57 -11.78
CA ASP A 80 23.26 27.88 -12.59
C ASP A 80 23.86 26.61 -13.21
#